data_AF-A0A5D3AE00-F1
#
_entry.id   AF-A0A5D3AE00-F1
#
_cell.length_a   1.000
_cell.length_b   1.000
_cell.length_c   1.000
_cell.angle_alpha   90.00
_cell.angle_beta   90.00
_cell.angle_gamma   90.00
#
_symmetry.space_group_name_H-M   'P 1'
#
loop_
_entity.id
_entity.type
_entity.pdbx_description
1 polymer ?
#
loop_
_entity_poly.entity_id
_entity_poly.type
_entity_poly.pdbx_seq_one_letter_code
_entity_poly.pdbx_strand_id
1 'polypeptide(L)'
;MAVKNSTSAHAKRSRKKAAASSSLIPKFMKNPKTTMALALLIIDSLLVSFIIAYVPYTKIDWDAYMSQVSGFLGGERDYKNLKGDTGPLVYPAGFLYVYSAIQYVTGGQVFPAQILFGILYIINLGIVLLIYVKTDVLPWWALILLCLSKY
;
A
#
# COMPACT_ATOMS: atom_id res chain seq x y z
N MET A 1 48.37 43.08 -18.03
CA MET A 1 47.37 42.13 -18.55
C MET A 1 47.08 41.09 -17.48
N ALA A 2 45.84 41.01 -17.00
CA ALA A 2 45.44 40.10 -15.92
C ALA A 2 44.92 38.77 -16.50
N VAL A 3 45.67 37.69 -16.29
CA VAL A 3 45.22 36.33 -16.62
C VAL A 3 44.35 35.82 -15.47
N LYS A 4 43.03 35.83 -15.67
CA LYS A 4 42.04 35.30 -14.71
C LYS A 4 42.02 33.76 -14.79
N ASN A 5 42.32 33.12 -13.67
CA ASN A 5 42.31 31.67 -13.45
C ASN A 5 40.96 31.01 -13.83
N SER A 6 40.91 30.34 -14.99
CA SER A 6 39.76 29.56 -15.48
C SER A 6 39.60 28.19 -14.79
N THR A 7 40.63 27.72 -14.08
CA THR A 7 40.69 26.41 -13.43
C THR A 7 39.90 26.33 -12.11
N SER A 8 39.71 27.45 -11.42
CA SER A 8 38.98 27.51 -10.14
C SER A 8 37.46 27.34 -10.29
N ALA A 9 36.89 27.88 -11.39
CA ALA A 9 35.45 27.87 -11.60
C ALA A 9 34.90 26.46 -11.93
N HIS A 10 35.67 25.65 -12.65
CA HIS A 10 35.24 24.32 -13.09
C HIS A 10 35.27 23.29 -11.94
N ALA A 11 36.27 23.38 -11.06
CA ALA A 11 36.36 22.56 -9.85
C ALA A 11 35.25 22.89 -8.84
N LYS A 12 34.90 24.18 -8.70
CA LYS A 12 33.82 24.64 -7.80
C LYS A 12 32.43 24.22 -8.31
N ARG A 13 32.23 24.20 -9.63
CA ARG A 13 30.99 23.75 -10.29
C ARG A 13 30.81 22.23 -10.21
N SER A 14 31.90 21.46 -10.29
CA SER A 14 31.88 20.00 -10.10
C SER A 14 31.55 19.59 -8.66
N ARG A 15 32.15 20.25 -7.66
CA ARG A 15 31.82 20.03 -6.23
C ARG A 15 30.35 20.31 -5.89
N LYS A 16 29.74 21.36 -6.47
CA LYS A 16 28.31 21.67 -6.22
C LYS A 16 27.35 20.61 -6.79
N LYS A 17 27.70 19.96 -7.91
CA LYS A 17 26.88 18.88 -8.49
C LYS A 17 27.01 17.56 -7.72
N ALA A 18 28.21 17.24 -7.21
CA ALA A 18 28.43 16.04 -6.41
C ALA A 18 27.78 16.13 -5.00
N ALA A 19 27.75 17.33 -4.40
CA ALA A 19 27.09 17.57 -3.11
C ALA A 19 25.54 17.56 -3.19
N ALA A 20 24.96 17.64 -4.38
CA ALA A 20 23.51 17.63 -4.57
C ALA A 20 22.92 16.20 -4.64
N SER A 21 23.77 15.17 -4.68
CA SER A 21 23.35 13.78 -4.92
C SER A 21 23.36 12.90 -3.66
N SER A 22 23.77 13.40 -2.49
CA SER A 22 24.12 12.54 -1.36
C SER A 22 23.23 12.63 -0.11
N SER A 23 22.06 13.27 -0.13
CA SER A 23 21.25 13.27 1.11
C SER A 23 19.74 13.54 0.96
N LEU A 24 19.00 12.70 0.22
CA LEU A 24 17.54 12.66 0.38
C LEU A 24 17.16 12.00 1.71
N ILE A 25 17.81 10.88 2.05
CA ILE A 25 17.54 10.09 3.26
C ILE A 25 17.79 10.88 4.56
N PRO A 26 18.93 11.58 4.76
CA PRO A 26 19.20 12.34 5.98
C PRO A 26 18.33 13.59 6.13
N LYS A 27 17.77 14.12 5.03
CA LYS A 27 16.92 15.32 5.06
C LYS A 27 15.46 14.94 5.33
N PHE A 28 15.02 13.77 4.83
CA PHE A 28 13.70 13.18 5.08
C PHE A 28 13.53 12.78 6.56
N MET A 29 14.57 12.23 7.19
CA MET A 29 14.56 11.86 8.62
C MET A 29 14.60 13.04 9.61
N LYS A 30 14.75 14.28 9.13
CA LYS A 30 14.71 15.49 9.99
C LYS A 30 13.32 16.12 10.08
N ASN A 31 12.33 15.64 9.32
CA ASN A 31 10.95 16.13 9.42
C ASN A 31 10.15 15.24 10.39
N PRO A 32 9.62 15.78 11.50
CA PRO A 32 8.85 15.00 12.46
C PRO A 32 7.61 14.32 11.84
N LYS A 33 6.98 14.92 10.82
CA LYS A 33 5.83 14.32 10.11
C LYS A 33 6.26 13.06 9.36
N THR A 34 7.42 13.13 8.71
CA THR A 34 7.98 12.01 7.96
C THR A 34 8.39 10.87 8.88
N THR A 35 9.09 11.19 9.97
CA THR A 35 9.49 10.19 10.97
C THR A 35 8.26 9.52 11.58
N MET A 36 7.21 10.29 11.90
CA MET A 36 5.95 9.75 12.41
C MET A 36 5.25 8.85 11.38
N ALA A 37 5.14 9.29 10.13
CA ALA A 37 4.54 8.49 9.06
C ALA A 37 5.27 7.15 8.87
N LEU A 38 6.60 7.15 8.90
CA LEU A 38 7.39 5.92 8.80
C LEU A 38 7.20 5.01 10.02
N ALA A 39 7.17 5.58 11.23
CA ALA A 39 6.93 4.83 12.46
C ALA A 39 5.55 4.16 12.45
N LEU A 40 4.50 4.89 12.05
CA LEU A 40 3.15 4.36 11.90
C LEU A 40 3.11 3.23 10.87
N LEU A 41 3.72 3.41 9.71
CA LEU A 41 3.76 2.38 8.67
C LEU A 41 4.41 1.07 9.15
N ILE A 42 5.49 1.17 9.94
CA ILE A 42 6.16 0.02 10.54
C ILE A 42 5.27 -0.63 11.60
N ILE A 43 4.70 0.17 12.51
CA ILE A 43 3.83 -0.32 13.58
C ILE A 43 2.61 -1.05 12.99
N ASP A 44 1.92 -0.45 12.01
CA ASP A 44 0.78 -1.06 11.32
C ASP A 44 1.18 -2.33 10.55
N SER A 45 2.36 -2.35 9.92
CA SER A 45 2.86 -3.57 9.25
C SER A 45 3.07 -4.71 10.23
N LEU A 46 3.65 -4.43 11.41
CA LEU A 46 3.82 -5.42 12.48
C LEU A 46 2.49 -5.87 13.06
N LEU A 47 1.56 -4.94 13.29
CA LEU A 47 0.23 -5.24 13.79
C LEU A 47 -0.58 -6.11 12.83
N VAL A 48 -0.59 -5.78 11.53
CA VAL A 48 -1.24 -6.59 10.49
C VAL A 48 -0.60 -7.99 10.43
N SER A 49 0.72 -8.08 10.47
CA SER A 49 1.42 -9.37 10.50
C SER A 49 1.05 -10.20 11.73
N PHE A 50 0.95 -9.56 12.89
CA PHE A 50 0.50 -10.20 14.14
C PHE A 50 -0.95 -10.68 14.04
N ILE A 51 -1.85 -9.87 13.49
CA ILE A 51 -3.26 -10.25 13.28
C ILE A 51 -3.34 -11.48 12.37
N ILE A 52 -2.64 -11.48 11.24
CA ILE A 52 -2.64 -12.63 10.30
C ILE A 52 -2.11 -13.91 10.99
N ALA A 53 -1.09 -13.78 11.85
CA ALA A 53 -0.48 -14.93 12.51
C ALA A 53 -1.29 -15.48 13.68
N TYR A 54 -2.00 -14.64 14.43
CA TYR A 54 -2.54 -15.00 15.74
C TYR A 54 -4.05 -14.81 15.92
N VAL A 55 -4.71 -14.03 15.06
CA VAL A 55 -6.16 -13.83 15.16
C VAL A 55 -6.87 -14.85 14.26
N PRO A 56 -7.78 -15.68 14.81
CA PRO A 56 -8.53 -16.64 14.01
C PRO A 56 -9.31 -15.97 12.88
N TYR A 57 -9.20 -16.53 11.69
CA TYR A 57 -9.97 -16.06 10.54
C TYR A 57 -11.47 -16.21 10.79
N THR A 58 -12.22 -15.13 10.56
CA THR A 58 -13.68 -15.16 10.56
C THR A 58 -14.17 -15.27 9.12
N LYS A 59 -14.91 -16.35 8.83
CA LYS A 59 -15.53 -16.58 7.52
C LYS A 59 -16.70 -15.62 7.36
N ILE A 60 -16.55 -14.63 6.48
CA ILE A 60 -17.63 -13.71 6.11
C ILE A 60 -17.96 -13.97 4.63
N ASP A 61 -17.16 -13.44 3.70
CA ASP A 61 -17.49 -13.47 2.28
C ASP A 61 -16.51 -14.25 1.38
N TRP A 62 -15.31 -14.59 1.86
CA TRP A 62 -14.25 -15.17 1.01
C TRP A 62 -14.70 -16.41 0.25
N ASP A 63 -15.30 -17.38 0.95
CA ASP A 63 -15.72 -18.63 0.31
C ASP A 63 -16.85 -18.41 -0.69
N ALA A 64 -17.78 -17.49 -0.40
CA ALA A 64 -18.82 -17.11 -1.34
C ALA A 64 -18.23 -16.47 -2.59
N TYR A 65 -17.25 -15.59 -2.44
CA TYR A 65 -16.53 -14.97 -3.55
C TYR A 65 -15.76 -16.02 -4.37
N MET A 66 -15.04 -16.94 -3.74
CA MET A 66 -14.29 -17.98 -4.45
C MET A 66 -15.23 -18.95 -5.18
N SER A 67 -16.41 -19.25 -4.65
CA SER A 67 -17.43 -20.04 -5.33
C SER A 67 -17.93 -19.33 -6.60
N GLN A 68 -18.31 -18.06 -6.47
CA GLN A 68 -18.77 -17.24 -7.60
C GLN A 68 -17.70 -17.10 -8.70
N VAL A 69 -16.45 -16.85 -8.30
CA VAL A 69 -15.32 -16.73 -9.24
C VAL A 69 -15.03 -18.07 -9.91
N SER A 70 -15.10 -19.18 -9.17
CA SER A 70 -14.92 -20.52 -9.74
C SER A 70 -16.00 -20.86 -10.77
N GLY A 71 -17.26 -20.46 -10.53
CA GLY A 71 -18.33 -20.57 -11.53
C GLY A 71 -18.01 -19.79 -12.81
N PHE A 72 -17.55 -18.54 -12.66
CA PHE A 72 -17.12 -17.72 -13.79
C PHE A 72 -15.93 -18.32 -14.56
N LEU A 73 -14.88 -18.76 -13.87
CA LEU A 73 -13.72 -19.41 -14.48
C LEU A 73 -14.09 -20.76 -15.13
N GLY A 74 -15.09 -21.45 -14.60
CA GLY A 74 -15.68 -22.68 -15.15
C GLY A 74 -16.53 -22.49 -16.41
N GLY A 75 -16.73 -21.25 -16.87
CA GLY A 75 -17.44 -20.96 -18.12
C GLY A 75 -18.84 -20.37 -17.94
N GLU A 76 -19.33 -20.20 -16.72
CA GLU A 76 -20.62 -19.55 -16.48
C GLU A 76 -20.55 -18.06 -16.85
N ARG A 77 -21.56 -17.58 -17.58
CA ARG A 77 -21.66 -16.19 -18.06
C ARG A 77 -23.01 -15.57 -17.73
N ASP A 78 -24.03 -16.36 -17.38
CA ASP A 78 -25.26 -15.86 -16.81
C ASP A 78 -25.03 -15.50 -15.34
N TYR A 79 -25.03 -14.19 -15.09
CA TYR A 79 -24.88 -13.60 -13.77
C TYR A 79 -25.84 -14.17 -12.72
N LYS A 80 -27.06 -14.55 -13.14
CA LYS A 80 -28.07 -15.09 -12.22
C LYS A 80 -27.67 -16.45 -11.66
N ASN A 81 -26.76 -17.16 -12.31
CA ASN A 81 -26.28 -18.47 -11.90
C ASN A 81 -25.01 -18.41 -11.04
N LEU A 82 -24.31 -17.28 -11.03
CA LEU A 82 -23.13 -17.07 -10.18
C LEU A 82 -23.58 -16.82 -8.73
N LYS A 83 -23.46 -17.83 -7.87
CA LYS A 83 -23.88 -17.76 -6.46
C LYS A 83 -22.86 -18.43 -5.55
N GLY A 84 -22.77 -17.96 -4.31
CA GLY A 84 -22.01 -18.59 -3.23
C GLY A 84 -22.92 -18.92 -2.05
N ASP A 85 -22.32 -19.36 -0.94
CA ASP A 85 -23.06 -19.71 0.29
C ASP A 85 -23.90 -18.53 0.85
N THR A 86 -23.53 -17.29 0.51
CA THR A 86 -24.23 -16.06 0.92
C THR A 86 -25.29 -15.58 -0.09
N GLY A 87 -25.52 -16.35 -1.17
CA GLY A 87 -26.51 -16.03 -2.20
C GLY A 87 -25.90 -15.59 -3.54
N PRO A 88 -26.71 -14.97 -4.41
CA PRO A 88 -26.27 -14.59 -5.75
C PRO A 88 -25.21 -13.49 -5.73
N LEU A 89 -24.39 -13.47 -6.78
CA LEU A 89 -23.43 -12.40 -7.01
C LEU A 89 -24.18 -11.10 -7.31
N VAL A 90 -23.95 -10.09 -6.46
CA VAL A 90 -24.58 -8.76 -6.57
C VAL A 90 -23.63 -7.66 -7.05
N TYR A 91 -22.34 -7.96 -7.18
CA TYR A 91 -21.32 -7.00 -7.59
C TYR A 91 -21.15 -6.94 -9.13
N PRO A 92 -20.76 -5.79 -9.71
CA PRO A 92 -20.51 -5.68 -11.15
C PRO A 92 -19.34 -6.57 -11.64
N ALA A 93 -19.19 -6.75 -12.96
CA ALA A 93 -18.16 -7.60 -13.57
C ALA A 93 -16.70 -7.29 -13.24
N GLY A 94 -16.39 -6.05 -12.86
CA GLY A 94 -15.07 -5.72 -12.34
C GLY A 94 -14.68 -6.59 -11.15
N PHE A 95 -15.63 -6.95 -10.27
CA PHE A 95 -15.39 -7.86 -9.15
C PHE A 95 -14.88 -9.23 -9.62
N LEU A 96 -15.54 -9.84 -10.61
CA LEU A 96 -15.13 -11.15 -11.13
C LEU A 96 -13.73 -11.11 -11.71
N TYR A 97 -13.39 -10.07 -12.48
CA TYR A 97 -12.06 -9.97 -13.09
C TYR A 97 -10.97 -9.79 -12.04
N VAL A 98 -11.20 -8.90 -11.07
CA VAL A 98 -10.24 -8.64 -10.00
C VAL A 98 -10.07 -9.89 -9.12
N TYR A 99 -11.17 -10.51 -8.68
CA TYR A 99 -11.09 -11.69 -7.82
C TYR A 99 -10.63 -12.95 -8.55
N SER A 100 -10.81 -13.04 -9.87
CA SER A 100 -10.16 -14.07 -10.69
C SER A 100 -8.64 -13.92 -10.65
N ALA A 101 -8.12 -12.71 -10.84
CA ALA A 101 -6.68 -12.44 -10.74
C ALA A 101 -6.15 -12.75 -9.33
N ILE A 102 -6.90 -12.38 -8.29
CA ILE A 102 -6.57 -12.71 -6.91
C ILE A 102 -6.55 -14.24 -6.72
N GLN A 103 -7.56 -14.97 -7.20
CA GLN A 103 -7.62 -16.44 -7.09
C GLN A 103 -6.42 -17.10 -7.76
N TYR A 104 -5.96 -16.60 -8.92
CA TYR A 104 -4.75 -17.11 -9.57
C TYR A 104 -3.49 -16.90 -8.73
N VAL A 105 -3.37 -15.77 -8.03
CA VAL A 105 -2.22 -15.47 -7.17
C VAL A 105 -2.26 -16.24 -5.84
N THR A 106 -3.44 -16.39 -5.24
CA THR A 106 -3.61 -16.96 -3.90
C THR A 106 -3.95 -18.45 -3.91
N GLY A 107 -4.28 -19.01 -5.07
CA GLY A 107 -4.86 -20.35 -5.19
C GLY A 107 -6.25 -20.47 -4.56
N GLY A 108 -6.94 -19.35 -4.29
CA GLY A 108 -8.20 -19.32 -3.56
C GLY A 108 -8.07 -19.58 -2.05
N GLN A 109 -6.84 -19.65 -1.53
CA GLN A 109 -6.58 -19.93 -0.12
C GLN A 109 -6.65 -18.66 0.73
N VAL A 110 -7.19 -18.78 1.94
CA VAL A 110 -7.38 -17.66 2.88
C VAL A 110 -6.05 -17.04 3.30
N PHE A 111 -5.05 -17.84 3.68
CA PHE A 111 -3.79 -17.33 4.22
C PHE A 111 -2.98 -16.49 3.19
N PRO A 112 -2.74 -16.96 1.94
CA PRO A 112 -2.15 -16.12 0.90
C PRO A 112 -2.98 -14.87 0.59
N ALA A 113 -4.31 -14.96 0.64
CA ALA A 113 -5.18 -13.80 0.46
C ALA A 113 -5.02 -12.77 1.59
N GLN A 114 -4.92 -13.20 2.85
CA GLN A 114 -4.64 -12.32 3.98
C GLN A 114 -3.31 -11.59 3.82
N ILE A 115 -2.27 -12.27 3.35
CA ILE A 115 -0.97 -11.64 3.04
C ILE A 115 -1.13 -10.61 1.92
N LEU A 116 -1.80 -10.96 0.82
CA LEU A 116 -2.02 -10.07 -0.31
C LEU A 116 -2.77 -8.79 0.11
N PHE A 117 -3.89 -8.94 0.81
CA PHE A 117 -4.67 -7.81 1.30
C PHE A 117 -3.92 -7.01 2.36
N GLY A 118 -3.12 -7.66 3.21
CA GLY A 118 -2.22 -6.98 4.16
C GLY A 118 -1.20 -6.08 3.44
N ILE A 119 -0.57 -6.57 2.37
CA ILE A 119 0.36 -5.77 1.55
C ILE A 119 -0.37 -4.60 0.90
N LEU A 120 -1.53 -4.84 0.29
CA LEU A 120 -2.34 -3.79 -0.35
C LEU A 120 -2.76 -2.71 0.66
N TYR A 121 -3.15 -3.12 1.87
CA TYR A 121 -3.46 -2.22 2.97
C TYR A 121 -2.26 -1.34 3.36
N ILE A 122 -1.08 -1.92 3.57
CA ILE A 122 0.12 -1.16 3.94
C ILE A 122 0.55 -0.20 2.82
N ILE A 123 0.46 -0.61 1.55
CA ILE A 123 0.73 0.29 0.42
C ILE A 123 -0.26 1.46 0.42
N ASN A 124 -1.55 1.19 0.59
CA ASN A 124 -2.57 2.23 0.65
C ASN A 124 -2.32 3.20 1.82
N LEU A 125 -2.04 2.69 3.02
CA LEU A 125 -1.69 3.50 4.18
C LEU A 125 -0.45 4.37 3.90
N GLY A 126 0.58 3.80 3.27
CA GLY A 126 1.78 4.54 2.86
C GLY A 126 1.49 5.69 1.90
N ILE A 127 0.60 5.48 0.92
CA ILE A 127 0.16 6.53 -0.01
C ILE A 127 -0.60 7.62 0.74
N VAL A 128 -1.55 7.26 1.62
CA VAL A 128 -2.33 8.21 2.43
C VAL A 128 -1.39 9.07 3.30
N LEU A 129 -0.49 8.44 4.05
CA LEU A 129 0.48 9.15 4.89
C LEU A 129 1.41 10.04 4.06
N LEU A 130 1.84 9.57 2.88
CA LEU A 130 2.65 10.37 1.96
C LEU A 130 1.90 11.64 1.51
N ILE A 131 0.60 11.53 1.18
CA ILE A 131 -0.22 12.68 0.82
C ILE A 131 -0.25 13.68 1.98
N TYR A 132 -0.53 13.25 3.21
CA TYR A 132 -0.58 14.17 4.37
C TYR A 132 0.77 14.81 4.70
N VAL A 133 1.87 14.07 4.55
CA VAL A 133 3.22 14.62 4.71
C VAL A 133 3.53 15.66 3.63
N LYS A 134 3.04 15.46 2.40
CA LYS A 134 3.31 16.34 1.25
C LYS A 134 2.45 17.58 1.22
N THR A 135 1.19 17.48 1.62
CA THR A 135 0.25 18.61 1.64
C THR A 135 0.46 19.51 2.86
N ASP A 136 1.16 19.02 3.89
CA ASP A 136 1.52 19.74 5.11
C ASP A 136 0.31 20.23 5.95
N VAL A 137 -0.90 19.76 5.64
CA VAL A 137 -2.18 20.24 6.21
C VAL A 137 -2.42 19.85 7.67
N LEU A 138 -1.73 18.82 8.17
CA LEU A 138 -1.88 18.33 9.55
C LEU A 138 -0.55 18.40 10.32
N PRO A 139 -0.56 18.66 11.63
CA PRO A 139 0.62 18.48 12.48
C PRO A 139 0.99 16.99 12.59
N TRP A 140 2.25 16.69 12.91
CA TRP A 140 2.77 15.31 12.91
C TRP A 140 1.98 14.35 13.81
N TRP A 141 1.50 14.80 14.98
CA TRP A 141 0.75 13.98 15.93
C TRP A 141 -0.64 13.62 15.42
N ALA A 142 -1.24 14.41 14.53
CA ALA A 142 -2.57 14.15 13.98
C ALA A 142 -2.57 12.95 13.02
N LEU A 143 -1.40 12.52 12.53
CA LEU A 143 -1.27 11.28 11.76
C LEU A 143 -1.64 10.03 12.59
N ILE A 144 -1.43 10.07 13.90
CA ILE A 144 -1.87 8.99 14.80
C ILE A 144 -3.40 8.90 14.81
N LEU A 145 -4.07 10.06 14.95
CA LEU A 145 -5.53 10.12 14.95
C LEU A 145 -6.12 9.67 13.62
N LEU A 146 -5.43 9.94 12.50
CA LEU A 146 -5.80 9.43 11.20
C LEU A 146 -5.78 7.90 11.17
N CYS A 147 -4.72 7.25 11.66
CA CYS A 147 -4.64 5.79 11.74
C CYS A 147 -5.69 5.17 12.68
N LEU A 148 -6.05 5.87 13.75
CA LEU A 148 -7.07 5.42 14.72
C LEU A 148 -8.50 5.81 14.33
N SER A 149 -8.67 6.58 13.25
CA SER A 149 -9.99 7.01 12.81
C SER A 149 -10.81 5.80 12.37
N LYS A 150 -12.10 5.82 12.69
CA LYS A 150 -13.03 4.85 12.13
C LYS A 150 -13.26 5.14 10.66
N TYR A 151 -13.33 4.06 9.88
CA TYR A 151 -14.02 4.06 8.59
C TYR A 151 -15.54 3.93 8.81
#